data_AF-A0A123T7H3-F1
#
_entry.id   AF-A0A123T7H3-F1
#
_cell.length_a   1.000
_cell.length_b   1.000
_cell.length_c   1.000
_cell.angle_alpha   90.00
_cell.angle_beta   90.00
_cell.angle_gamma   90.00
#
_symmetry.space_group_name_H-M   'P 1'
#
loop_
_entity.id
_entity.type
_entity.pdbx_description
1 polymer ?
#
loop_
_entity_poly.entity_id
_entity_poly.type
_entity_poly.pdbx_seq_one_letter_code
_entity_poly.pdbx_strand_id
1 'polypeptide(L)'
;MSEIIAKRVSNYELFYDLVFVLATSSLTGLLHGNHIGLREILTFITANLIIMTLWINETIYLNKYGERDLLDIITIIASMFVVGQLSLNFSHDFEATALPFTIFLTLSYLLLCLQYYLRGRKIGFTADMKHSLYMFGIYLLVFFLALVAIYFNFWTYDEKSLLLFYLPFIISYFFKDKLSHDVMNFPHIVERCQLITIITFGETVIAILKNYPILELPLEGILLFFAMATLFIFYISQTYLTIDHHRKADATVLLYAHLVIVLGLNFFTVAMELFPSHHNDFWPCPC
;
A
#
# COMPACT_ATOMS: atom_id res chain seq x y z
N MET A 1 -23.44 6.66 25.82
CA MET A 1 -22.45 6.22 24.80
C MET A 1 -21.09 6.30 25.46
N SER A 2 -20.31 5.20 25.48
CA SER A 2 -18.92 5.26 25.93
C SER A 2 -18.13 6.13 24.95
N GLU A 3 -17.49 7.17 25.46
CA GLU A 3 -16.64 8.08 24.70
C GLU A 3 -15.45 7.28 24.11
N ILE A 4 -15.32 7.25 22.78
CA ILE A 4 -14.17 6.60 22.14
C ILE A 4 -12.96 7.51 22.35
N ILE A 5 -12.02 7.11 23.21
CA ILE A 5 -10.75 7.83 23.39
C ILE A 5 -9.95 7.70 22.09
N ALA A 6 -9.65 8.82 21.44
CA ALA A 6 -8.88 8.82 20.19
C ALA A 6 -7.46 8.29 20.41
N LYS A 7 -7.11 7.21 19.71
CA LYS A 7 -5.73 6.71 19.67
C LYS A 7 -4.97 7.57 18.65
N ARG A 8 -3.88 8.20 19.07
CA ARG A 8 -3.02 9.00 18.16
C ARG A 8 -2.13 8.09 17.32
N VAL A 9 -1.64 8.58 16.18
CA VAL A 9 -0.60 7.86 15.44
C VAL A 9 0.74 8.04 16.14
N SER A 10 1.54 6.97 16.18
CA SER A 10 2.91 7.00 16.70
C SER A 10 3.92 7.28 15.60
N ASN A 11 5.13 7.74 15.97
CA ASN A 11 6.17 8.09 14.99
C ASN A 11 6.60 6.90 14.11
N TYR A 12 6.60 5.67 14.65
CA TYR A 12 6.97 4.48 13.86
C TYR A 12 5.85 4.03 12.91
N GLU A 13 4.56 4.26 13.27
CA GLU A 13 3.43 4.07 12.36
C GLU A 13 3.50 5.08 11.22
N LEU A 14 3.85 6.34 11.51
CA LEU A 14 4.08 7.36 10.48
C LEU A 14 5.27 6.99 9.57
N PHE A 15 6.37 6.52 10.14
CA PHE A 15 7.51 6.05 9.35
C PHE A 15 7.14 4.83 8.50
N TYR A 16 6.24 3.97 8.99
CA TYR A 16 5.73 2.83 8.22
C TYR A 16 4.92 3.30 7.01
N ASP A 17 4.02 4.27 7.21
CA ASP A 17 3.21 4.84 6.13
C ASP A 17 4.10 5.46 5.04
N LEU A 18 5.22 6.10 5.43
CA LEU A 18 6.22 6.62 4.49
C LEU A 18 6.87 5.50 3.65
N VAL A 19 7.31 4.41 4.27
CA VAL A 19 7.91 3.25 3.55
C VAL A 19 6.93 2.70 2.53
N PHE A 20 5.64 2.64 2.86
CA PHE A 20 4.60 2.18 1.93
C PHE A 20 4.40 3.12 0.76
N VAL A 21 4.37 4.44 0.99
CA VAL A 21 4.31 5.39 -0.13
C VAL A 21 5.52 5.21 -1.03
N LEU A 22 6.74 5.18 -0.47
CA LEU A 22 7.96 4.97 -1.26
C LEU A 22 7.94 3.64 -2.04
N ALA A 23 7.44 2.57 -1.43
CA ALA A 23 7.25 1.29 -2.10
C ALA A 23 6.28 1.42 -3.27
N THR A 24 5.15 2.12 -3.12
CA THR A 24 4.21 2.36 -4.24
C THR A 24 4.80 3.29 -5.30
N SER A 25 5.59 4.29 -4.91
CA SER A 25 6.28 5.20 -5.83
C SER A 25 7.32 4.46 -6.66
N SER A 26 8.03 3.47 -6.11
CA SER A 26 8.95 2.64 -6.92
C SER A 26 8.25 1.85 -8.02
N LEU A 27 6.93 1.64 -7.93
CA LEU A 27 6.16 0.91 -8.94
C LEU A 27 5.90 1.74 -10.20
N THR A 28 6.10 3.06 -10.18
CA THR A 28 5.90 3.91 -11.36
C THR A 28 6.79 3.49 -12.52
N GLY A 29 7.98 2.95 -12.21
CA GLY A 29 8.90 2.33 -13.17
C GLY A 29 8.30 1.21 -14.01
N LEU A 30 7.23 0.54 -13.55
CA LEU A 30 6.49 -0.44 -14.34
C LEU A 30 5.80 0.19 -15.56
N LEU A 31 5.63 1.50 -15.62
CA LEU A 31 5.00 2.17 -16.76
C LEU A 31 6.00 2.98 -17.62
N HIS A 32 7.30 2.93 -17.32
CA HIS A 32 8.36 3.65 -18.07
C HIS A 32 8.83 2.95 -19.36
N GLY A 33 8.08 1.96 -19.86
CA GLY A 33 8.43 1.23 -21.07
C GLY A 33 8.10 2.00 -22.37
N ASN A 34 8.73 1.59 -23.48
CA ASN A 34 8.50 2.15 -24.82
C ASN A 34 7.06 1.95 -25.32
N HIS A 35 6.32 1.00 -24.74
CA HIS A 35 4.93 0.73 -25.03
C HIS A 35 4.17 0.57 -23.71
N ILE A 36 3.12 1.37 -23.52
CA ILE A 36 2.17 1.22 -22.42
C ILE A 36 0.93 0.53 -22.99
N GLY A 37 0.88 -0.79 -22.83
CA GLY A 37 -0.26 -1.62 -23.18
C GLY A 37 -1.14 -1.91 -21.98
N LEU A 38 -2.18 -2.71 -22.23
CA LEU A 38 -3.12 -3.15 -21.19
C LEU A 38 -2.42 -4.02 -20.12
N ARG A 39 -1.40 -4.80 -20.53
CA ARG A 39 -0.60 -5.64 -19.62
C ARG A 39 0.12 -4.78 -18.58
N GLU A 40 0.81 -3.74 -19.00
CA GLU A 40 1.62 -2.89 -18.14
C GLU A 40 0.73 -2.14 -17.15
N ILE A 41 -0.41 -1.63 -17.63
CA ILE A 41 -1.43 -0.97 -16.79
C ILE A 41 -2.00 -1.95 -15.76
N LEU A 42 -2.40 -3.16 -16.16
CA LEU A 42 -2.94 -4.15 -15.22
C LEU A 42 -1.89 -4.59 -14.19
N THR A 43 -0.64 -4.77 -14.61
CA THR A 43 0.47 -5.12 -13.71
C THR A 43 0.71 -4.00 -12.69
N PHE A 44 0.71 -2.74 -13.14
CA PHE A 44 0.84 -1.57 -12.26
C PHE A 44 -0.31 -1.45 -11.26
N ILE A 45 -1.56 -1.62 -11.71
CA ILE A 45 -2.74 -1.62 -10.82
C ILE A 45 -2.61 -2.75 -9.79
N THR A 46 -2.29 -3.97 -10.23
CA THR A 46 -2.17 -5.14 -9.35
C THR A 46 -1.07 -4.93 -8.31
N ALA A 47 0.07 -4.38 -8.71
CA ALA A 47 1.17 -4.09 -7.80
C ALA A 47 0.78 -3.09 -6.70
N ASN A 48 0.12 -1.99 -7.09
CA ASN A 48 -0.42 -1.02 -6.13
C ASN A 48 -1.46 -1.64 -5.20
N LEU A 49 -2.36 -2.49 -5.73
CA LEU A 49 -3.36 -3.20 -4.92
C LEU A 49 -2.73 -4.14 -3.88
N ILE A 50 -1.67 -4.86 -4.24
CA ILE A 50 -0.95 -5.76 -3.31
C ILE A 50 -0.34 -4.95 -2.17
N ILE A 51 0.42 -3.89 -2.48
CA ILE A 51 1.06 -3.05 -1.47
C ILE A 51 0.02 -2.38 -0.58
N MET A 52 -1.04 -1.78 -1.16
CA MET A 52 -2.10 -1.15 -0.38
C MET A 52 -2.86 -2.15 0.50
N THR A 53 -3.03 -3.40 0.06
CA THR A 53 -3.68 -4.44 0.88
C THR A 53 -2.83 -4.83 2.08
N LEU A 54 -1.52 -4.94 1.92
CA LEU A 54 -0.60 -5.17 3.04
C LEU A 54 -0.69 -4.01 4.06
N TRP A 55 -0.69 -2.77 3.56
CA TRP A 55 -0.85 -1.59 4.41
C TRP A 55 -2.18 -1.57 5.17
N ILE A 56 -3.29 -1.90 4.51
CA ILE A 56 -4.62 -1.97 5.13
C ILE A 56 -4.62 -3.00 6.26
N ASN A 57 -4.07 -4.19 6.03
CA ASN A 57 -4.04 -5.26 7.04
C ASN A 57 -3.19 -4.88 8.26
N GLU A 58 -2.01 -4.28 8.05
CA GLU A 58 -1.18 -3.76 9.14
C GLU A 58 -1.91 -2.64 9.89
N THR A 59 -2.60 -1.75 9.17
CA THR A 59 -3.36 -0.64 9.74
C THR A 59 -4.47 -1.14 10.66
N ILE A 60 -5.20 -2.16 10.22
CA ILE A 60 -6.24 -2.81 11.03
C ILE A 60 -5.62 -3.48 12.27
N TYR A 61 -4.49 -4.19 12.13
CA TYR A 61 -3.80 -4.82 13.26
C TYR A 61 -3.39 -3.78 14.31
N LEU A 62 -2.64 -2.74 13.91
CA LEU A 62 -2.15 -1.72 14.83
C LEU A 62 -3.28 -0.91 15.43
N ASN A 63 -4.36 -0.67 14.69
CA ASN A 63 -5.54 0.00 15.22
C ASN A 63 -6.21 -0.78 16.36
N LYS A 64 -6.46 -2.08 16.13
CA LYS A 64 -7.17 -2.94 17.08
C LYS A 64 -6.30 -3.37 18.27
N TYR A 65 -5.02 -3.62 18.03
CA TYR A 65 -4.17 -4.38 18.96
C TYR A 65 -2.79 -3.76 19.24
N GLY A 66 -2.42 -2.69 18.54
CA GLY A 66 -1.13 -2.03 18.75
C GLY A 66 -1.10 -1.31 20.11
N GLU A 67 -0.17 -1.69 20.97
CA GLU A 67 0.09 -1.08 22.29
C GLU A 67 1.34 -0.20 22.31
N ARG A 68 2.06 -0.11 21.19
CA ARG A 68 3.34 0.62 21.06
C ARG A 68 4.45 0.03 21.93
N ASP A 69 4.41 -1.28 22.14
CA ASP A 69 5.45 -2.01 22.86
C ASP A 69 6.55 -2.52 21.91
N LEU A 70 7.57 -3.15 22.49
CA LEU A 70 8.72 -3.65 21.75
C LEU A 70 8.34 -4.67 20.66
N LEU A 71 7.28 -5.45 20.87
CA LEU A 71 6.78 -6.42 19.89
C LEU A 71 6.29 -5.70 18.64
N ASP A 72 5.44 -4.68 18.80
CA ASP A 72 4.91 -3.91 17.68
C ASP A 72 6.07 -3.22 16.92
N ILE A 73 7.02 -2.61 17.64
CA ILE A 73 8.14 -1.91 17.02
C ILE A 73 9.02 -2.86 16.20
N ILE A 74 9.43 -4.01 16.76
CA ILE A 74 10.31 -4.96 16.07
C ILE A 74 9.62 -5.56 14.84
N THR A 75 8.36 -5.94 14.97
CA THR A 75 7.62 -6.56 13.87
C THR A 75 7.35 -5.58 12.73
N ILE A 76 7.04 -4.32 13.04
CA ILE A 76 6.88 -3.25 12.05
C ILE A 76 8.19 -2.97 11.30
N ILE A 77 9.32 -2.87 12.00
CA ILE A 77 10.62 -2.65 11.36
C ILE A 77 10.95 -3.81 10.40
N ALA A 78 10.68 -5.05 10.81
CA ALA A 78 10.83 -6.21 9.92
C ALA A 78 9.88 -6.12 8.71
N SER A 79 8.64 -5.69 8.93
CA SER A 79 7.62 -5.50 7.88
C SER A 79 8.05 -4.44 6.87
N MET A 80 8.62 -3.31 7.31
CA MET A 80 9.17 -2.27 6.43
C MET A 80 10.24 -2.82 5.49
N PHE A 81 11.20 -3.60 6.03
CA PHE A 81 12.25 -4.19 5.21
C PHE A 81 11.67 -5.16 4.18
N VAL A 82 10.78 -6.06 4.60
CA VAL A 82 10.16 -7.06 3.71
C VAL A 82 9.34 -6.38 2.60
N VAL A 83 8.57 -5.34 2.92
CA VAL A 83 7.76 -4.60 1.94
C VAL A 83 8.64 -3.80 0.98
N GLY A 84 9.71 -3.18 1.46
CA GLY A 84 10.69 -2.52 0.58
C GLY A 84 11.33 -3.50 -0.39
N GLN A 85 11.75 -4.68 0.08
CA GLN A 85 12.28 -5.71 -0.80
C GLN A 85 11.22 -6.25 -1.77
N LEU A 86 9.96 -6.39 -1.33
CA LEU A 86 8.85 -6.74 -2.21
C LEU A 86 8.68 -5.73 -3.34
N SER A 87 8.76 -4.42 -3.03
CA SER A 87 8.55 -3.35 -4.02
C SER A 87 9.62 -3.36 -5.13
N LEU A 88 10.86 -3.70 -4.78
CA LEU A 88 11.98 -3.80 -5.73
C LEU A 88 11.90 -5.02 -6.65
N ASN A 89 11.07 -6.02 -6.33
CA ASN A 89 10.91 -7.25 -7.11
C ASN A 89 9.66 -7.24 -7.99
N PHE A 90 8.97 -6.11 -8.15
CA PHE A 90 7.98 -5.96 -9.21
C PHE A 90 8.67 -5.73 -10.56
N SER A 91 8.33 -6.54 -11.55
CA SER A 91 8.87 -6.42 -12.91
C SER A 91 7.87 -6.97 -13.94
N HIS A 92 8.04 -6.58 -15.20
CA HIS A 92 7.38 -7.23 -16.34
C HIS A 92 7.98 -8.59 -16.69
N ASP A 93 9.23 -8.82 -16.27
CA ASP A 93 9.89 -10.13 -16.34
C ASP A 93 9.50 -10.98 -15.13
N PHE A 94 8.31 -11.57 -15.23
CA PHE A 94 7.75 -12.42 -14.19
C PHE A 94 8.61 -13.67 -13.95
N GLU A 95 9.29 -14.20 -14.95
CA GLU A 95 10.10 -15.40 -14.79
C GLU A 95 11.30 -15.14 -13.88
N ALA A 96 12.02 -14.03 -14.10
CA ALA A 96 13.16 -13.66 -13.29
C ALA A 96 12.79 -13.25 -11.85
N THR A 97 11.61 -12.65 -11.66
CA THR A 97 11.23 -12.02 -10.39
C THR A 97 10.18 -12.78 -9.57
N ALA A 98 9.49 -13.79 -10.13
CA ALA A 98 8.40 -14.50 -9.46
C ALA A 98 8.81 -15.13 -8.12
N LEU A 99 10.00 -15.75 -8.07
CA LEU A 99 10.48 -16.40 -6.85
C LEU A 99 10.76 -15.41 -5.71
N PRO A 100 11.65 -14.41 -5.87
CA PRO A 100 11.88 -13.43 -4.80
C PRO A 100 10.63 -12.63 -4.46
N PHE A 101 9.80 -12.28 -5.45
CA PHE A 101 8.52 -11.63 -5.24
C PHE A 101 7.60 -12.44 -4.30
N THR A 102 7.39 -13.72 -4.62
CA THR A 102 6.50 -14.60 -3.84
C THR A 102 7.06 -14.87 -2.44
N ILE A 103 8.39 -14.93 -2.29
CA ILE A 103 9.05 -15.04 -0.98
C ILE A 103 8.71 -13.82 -0.11
N PHE A 104 8.97 -12.60 -0.58
CA PHE A 104 8.72 -11.39 0.22
C PHE A 104 7.22 -11.15 0.47
N LEU A 105 6.35 -11.52 -0.47
CA LEU A 105 4.91 -11.47 -0.26
C LEU A 105 4.46 -12.45 0.83
N THR A 106 4.96 -13.69 0.80
CA THR A 106 4.68 -14.71 1.83
C THR A 106 5.20 -14.27 3.19
N LEU A 107 6.40 -13.70 3.24
CA LEU A 107 6.99 -13.16 4.47
C LEU A 107 6.17 -11.98 5.04
N SER A 108 5.59 -11.13 4.18
CA SER A 108 4.73 -10.03 4.63
C SER A 108 3.50 -10.54 5.37
N TYR A 109 2.79 -11.53 4.80
CA TYR A 109 1.66 -12.16 5.48
C TYR A 109 2.07 -13.01 6.69
N LEU A 110 3.29 -13.56 6.69
CA LEU A 110 3.83 -14.30 7.83
C LEU A 110 4.05 -13.36 9.02
N LEU A 111 4.60 -12.16 8.78
CA LEU A 111 4.79 -11.15 9.81
C LEU A 111 3.45 -10.68 10.40
N LEU A 112 2.44 -10.42 9.56
CA LEU A 112 1.07 -10.12 10.01
C LEU A 112 0.51 -11.27 10.86
N CYS A 113 0.61 -12.51 10.40
CA CYS A 113 0.16 -13.68 11.16
C CYS A 113 0.89 -13.80 12.52
N LEU A 114 2.21 -13.58 12.52
CA LEU A 114 3.05 -13.62 13.72
C LEU A 114 2.65 -12.53 14.72
N GLN A 115 2.37 -11.31 14.27
CA GLN A 115 1.89 -10.21 15.10
C GLN A 115 0.59 -10.59 15.83
N TYR A 116 -0.41 -11.09 15.10
CA TYR A 116 -1.66 -11.57 15.71
C TYR A 116 -1.42 -12.71 16.70
N TYR A 117 -0.53 -13.66 16.38
CA TYR A 117 -0.23 -14.79 17.25
C TYR A 117 0.48 -14.37 18.54
N LEU A 118 1.55 -13.58 18.44
CA LEU A 118 2.33 -13.13 19.59
C LEU A 118 1.50 -12.20 20.49
N ARG A 119 0.69 -11.32 19.91
CA ARG A 119 -0.23 -10.48 20.68
C ARG A 119 -1.29 -11.33 21.38
N GLY A 120 -1.91 -12.28 20.68
CA GLY A 120 -2.87 -13.22 21.26
C GLY A 120 -2.27 -14.07 22.40
N ARG A 121 -0.98 -14.39 22.36
CA ARG A 121 -0.26 -15.04 23.46
C ARG A 121 -0.11 -14.15 24.70
N LYS A 122 -0.01 -12.82 24.53
CA LYS A 122 0.17 -11.85 25.61
C LYS A 122 -1.16 -11.48 26.29
N ILE A 123 -2.21 -11.23 25.50
CA ILE A 123 -3.50 -10.70 26.00
C ILE A 123 -4.68 -11.69 25.90
N GLY A 124 -4.45 -12.88 25.33
CA GLY A 124 -5.49 -13.89 25.07
C GLY A 124 -6.08 -13.79 23.66
N PHE A 125 -6.52 -14.92 23.12
CA PHE A 125 -7.08 -15.00 21.76
C PHE A 125 -8.57 -14.69 21.72
N THR A 126 -8.91 -13.49 21.24
CA THR A 126 -10.30 -13.11 20.93
C THR A 126 -10.83 -13.88 19.71
N ALA A 127 -12.15 -13.89 19.51
CA ALA A 127 -12.75 -14.50 18.33
C ALA A 127 -12.26 -13.82 17.03
N ASP A 128 -12.15 -12.49 17.02
CA ASP A 128 -11.66 -11.70 15.88
C ASP A 128 -10.20 -12.06 15.52
N MET A 129 -9.32 -12.20 16.54
CA MET A 129 -7.94 -12.64 16.32
C MET A 129 -7.87 -14.05 15.73
N LYS A 130 -8.69 -14.99 16.21
CA LYS A 130 -8.72 -16.36 15.67
C LYS A 130 -9.15 -16.35 14.21
N HIS A 131 -10.21 -15.64 13.86
CA HIS A 131 -10.65 -15.52 12.46
C HIS A 131 -9.59 -14.87 11.57
N SER A 132 -8.91 -13.84 12.06
CA SER A 132 -7.79 -13.20 11.37
C SER A 132 -6.63 -14.19 11.15
N LEU A 133 -6.25 -14.95 12.18
CA LEU A 133 -5.23 -16.01 12.07
C LEU A 133 -5.62 -17.11 11.08
N TYR A 134 -6.90 -17.53 11.06
CA TYR A 134 -7.37 -18.48 10.06
C TYR A 134 -7.27 -17.90 8.64
N MET A 135 -7.66 -16.65 8.44
CA MET A 135 -7.56 -15.97 7.15
C MET A 135 -6.10 -15.88 6.67
N PHE A 136 -5.19 -15.35 7.51
CA PHE A 136 -3.78 -15.28 7.18
C PHE A 136 -3.14 -16.67 7.00
N GLY A 137 -3.62 -17.67 7.74
CA GLY A 137 -3.23 -19.07 7.54
C GLY A 137 -3.58 -19.59 6.14
N ILE A 138 -4.75 -19.21 5.60
CA ILE A 138 -5.12 -19.54 4.22
C ILE A 138 -4.22 -18.79 3.23
N TYR A 139 -3.90 -17.51 3.46
CA TYR A 139 -2.98 -16.75 2.60
C TYR A 139 -1.60 -17.40 2.56
N LEU A 140 -1.07 -17.73 3.72
CA LEU A 140 0.20 -18.42 3.84
C LEU A 140 0.20 -19.76 3.13
N LEU A 141 -0.87 -20.55 3.25
CA LEU A 141 -0.99 -21.81 2.52
C LEU A 141 -0.98 -21.59 1.00
N VAL A 142 -1.78 -20.65 0.50
CA VAL A 142 -1.88 -20.34 -0.93
C VAL A 142 -0.53 -19.88 -1.48
N PHE A 143 0.12 -18.91 -0.84
CA PHE A 143 1.40 -18.38 -1.32
C PHE A 143 2.56 -19.34 -1.09
N PHE A 144 2.52 -20.18 -0.05
CA PHE A 144 3.49 -21.26 0.12
C PHE A 144 3.37 -22.31 -1.00
N LEU A 145 2.15 -22.72 -1.37
CA LEU A 145 1.94 -23.62 -2.49
C LEU A 145 2.40 -22.99 -3.81
N ALA A 146 2.16 -21.69 -4.01
CA ALA A 146 2.67 -20.96 -5.17
C ALA A 146 4.21 -20.94 -5.18
N LEU A 147 4.85 -20.70 -4.04
CA LEU A 147 6.31 -20.71 -3.88
C LEU A 147 6.91 -22.10 -4.17
N VAL A 148 6.24 -23.18 -3.78
CA VAL A 148 6.64 -24.55 -4.14
C VAL A 148 6.48 -24.79 -5.64
N ALA A 149 5.38 -24.33 -6.25
CA ALA A 149 5.11 -24.48 -7.68
C ALA A 149 6.15 -23.75 -8.54
N ILE A 150 6.27 -22.42 -8.37
CA ILE A 150 7.54 -21.74 -8.04
C ILE A 150 8.86 -22.48 -8.32
N TYR A 151 9.40 -22.93 -7.20
CA TYR A 151 10.71 -23.54 -7.09
C TYR A 151 10.88 -24.81 -7.94
N PHE A 152 9.83 -25.60 -8.13
CA PHE A 152 9.88 -26.86 -8.89
C PHE A 152 9.45 -26.71 -10.37
N ASN A 153 9.17 -25.50 -10.84
CA ASN A 153 8.69 -25.22 -12.20
C ASN A 153 7.42 -26.00 -12.58
N PHE A 154 6.52 -26.23 -11.62
CA PHE A 154 5.22 -26.86 -11.88
C PHE A 154 4.17 -25.89 -12.43
N TRP A 155 4.52 -24.62 -12.59
CA TRP A 155 3.62 -23.56 -13.03
C TRP A 155 4.32 -22.65 -14.05
N THR A 156 3.55 -22.09 -14.99
CA THR A 156 4.04 -21.12 -15.98
C THR A 156 3.92 -19.70 -15.43
N TYR A 157 5.04 -19.00 -15.30
CA TYR A 157 5.11 -17.62 -14.75
C TYR A 157 4.74 -16.57 -15.80
N ASP A 158 3.50 -16.68 -16.29
CA ASP A 158 2.91 -15.72 -17.21
C ASP A 158 1.96 -14.77 -16.48
N GLU A 159 1.39 -13.85 -17.25
CA GLU A 159 0.43 -12.83 -16.80
C GLU A 159 -0.80 -13.43 -16.10
N LYS A 160 -1.14 -14.71 -16.34
CA LYS A 160 -2.28 -15.36 -15.65
C LYS A 160 -1.98 -15.57 -14.17
N SER A 161 -0.70 -15.60 -13.79
CA SER A 161 -0.27 -15.66 -12.39
C SER A 161 -0.72 -14.42 -11.61
N LEU A 162 -1.03 -13.30 -12.27
CA LEU A 162 -1.64 -12.13 -11.62
C LEU A 162 -2.97 -12.45 -10.94
N LEU A 163 -3.72 -13.43 -11.45
CA LEU A 163 -4.99 -13.88 -10.86
C LEU A 163 -4.81 -14.40 -9.43
N LEU A 164 -3.66 -15.00 -9.12
CA LEU A 164 -3.33 -15.48 -7.79
C LEU A 164 -3.35 -14.34 -6.76
N PHE A 165 -2.91 -13.15 -7.16
CA PHE A 165 -2.81 -11.98 -6.27
C PHE A 165 -4.17 -11.32 -5.97
N TYR A 166 -5.23 -11.70 -6.69
CA TYR A 166 -6.59 -11.29 -6.35
C TYR A 166 -7.27 -12.23 -5.34
N LEU A 167 -6.70 -13.41 -5.06
CA LEU A 167 -7.28 -14.36 -4.08
C LEU A 167 -7.41 -13.76 -2.67
N PRO A 168 -6.44 -12.99 -2.13
CA PRO A 168 -6.63 -12.33 -0.85
C PRO A 168 -7.88 -11.45 -0.79
N PHE A 169 -8.22 -10.72 -1.87
CA PHE A 169 -9.45 -9.93 -1.91
C PHE A 169 -10.70 -10.80 -1.83
N ILE A 170 -10.71 -11.91 -2.57
CA ILE A 170 -11.83 -12.87 -2.58
C ILE A 170 -12.02 -13.48 -1.19
N ILE A 171 -10.93 -13.94 -0.58
CA ILE A 171 -10.96 -14.56 0.74
C ILE A 171 -11.34 -13.53 1.81
N SER A 172 -10.76 -12.32 1.82
CA SER A 172 -11.14 -11.23 2.73
C SER A 172 -12.63 -10.93 2.64
N TYR A 173 -13.21 -10.94 1.44
CA TYR A 173 -14.65 -10.75 1.24
C TYR A 173 -15.49 -11.82 1.94
N PHE A 174 -15.09 -13.11 1.91
CA PHE A 174 -15.78 -14.19 2.63
C PHE A 174 -15.63 -14.13 4.15
N PHE A 175 -14.63 -13.40 4.66
CA PHE A 175 -14.39 -13.23 6.08
C PHE A 175 -14.95 -11.93 6.66
N LYS A 176 -15.50 -11.03 5.83
CA LYS A 176 -16.00 -9.71 6.25
C LYS A 176 -16.98 -9.77 7.42
N ASP A 177 -17.90 -10.75 7.42
CA ASP A 177 -18.95 -10.86 8.44
C ASP A 177 -18.43 -11.50 9.75
N LYS A 178 -17.24 -12.13 9.69
CA LYS A 178 -16.59 -12.79 10.84
C LYS A 178 -15.57 -11.88 11.54
N LEU A 179 -15.16 -10.80 10.88
CA LEU A 179 -14.28 -9.79 11.44
C LEU A 179 -15.12 -8.75 12.16
N SER A 180 -14.85 -8.54 13.45
CA SER A 180 -15.54 -7.52 14.21
C SER A 180 -14.99 -6.15 13.84
N HIS A 181 -15.85 -5.30 13.28
CA HIS A 181 -15.54 -3.89 13.05
C HIS A 181 -15.84 -3.01 14.28
N ASP A 182 -16.54 -3.55 15.28
CA ASP A 182 -17.10 -2.78 16.40
C ASP A 182 -16.05 -2.29 17.42
N VAL A 183 -14.80 -2.73 17.26
CA VAL A 183 -13.66 -2.43 18.16
C VAL A 183 -12.64 -1.47 17.52
N MET A 184 -12.86 -0.99 16.29
CA MET A 184 -11.88 -0.15 15.61
C MET A 184 -11.94 1.31 16.10
N ASN A 185 -10.76 1.90 16.35
CA ASN A 185 -10.62 3.32 16.66
C ASN A 185 -10.68 4.12 15.35
N PHE A 186 -11.86 4.60 14.99
CA PHE A 186 -12.08 5.30 13.72
C PHE A 186 -11.19 6.55 13.54
N PRO A 187 -11.03 7.45 14.53
CA PRO A 187 -10.09 8.58 14.43
C PRO A 187 -8.66 8.17 14.05
N HIS A 188 -8.15 7.09 14.63
CA HIS A 188 -6.82 6.59 14.32
C HIS A 188 -6.69 6.10 12.87
N ILE A 189 -7.72 5.46 12.31
CA ILE A 189 -7.71 5.04 10.90
C ILE A 189 -7.75 6.26 10.00
N VAL A 190 -8.59 7.26 10.31
CA VAL A 190 -8.64 8.53 9.57
C VAL A 190 -7.27 9.21 9.57
N GLU A 191 -6.61 9.31 10.73
CA GLU A 191 -5.28 9.92 10.85
C GLU A 191 -4.26 9.21 9.95
N ARG A 192 -4.25 7.87 9.90
CA ARG A 192 -3.34 7.10 9.00
C ARG A 192 -3.69 7.22 7.52
N CYS A 193 -4.97 7.18 7.18
CA CYS A 193 -5.44 7.43 5.81
C CYS A 193 -5.04 8.84 5.32
N GLN A 194 -5.12 9.85 6.19
CA GLN A 194 -4.64 11.20 5.88
C GLN A 194 -3.13 11.23 5.69
N LEU A 195 -2.37 10.58 6.57
CA LEU A 195 -0.90 10.54 6.48
C LEU A 195 -0.41 9.93 5.17
N ILE A 196 -0.87 8.72 4.82
CA ILE A 196 -0.44 8.08 3.57
C ILE A 196 -0.78 8.96 2.36
N THR A 197 -1.96 9.60 2.35
CA THR A 197 -2.38 10.47 1.25
C THR A 197 -1.56 11.74 1.16
N ILE A 198 -1.27 12.41 2.28
CA ILE A 198 -0.43 13.62 2.31
C ILE A 198 0.96 13.30 1.76
N ILE A 199 1.54 12.16 2.15
CA ILE A 199 2.86 11.74 1.68
C ILE A 199 2.81 11.42 0.17
N THR A 200 1.77 10.74 -0.33
CA THR A 200 1.60 10.48 -1.77
C THR A 200 1.45 11.78 -2.57
N PHE A 201 0.66 12.76 -2.09
CA PHE A 201 0.59 14.09 -2.70
C PHE A 201 1.97 14.76 -2.73
N GLY A 202 2.75 14.64 -1.65
CA GLY A 202 4.12 15.14 -1.58
C GLY A 202 5.02 14.54 -2.67
N GLU A 203 4.93 13.23 -2.88
CA GLU A 203 5.66 12.56 -3.97
C GLU A 203 5.24 13.08 -5.35
N THR A 204 3.94 13.21 -5.59
CA THR A 204 3.43 13.77 -6.84
C THR A 204 3.94 15.19 -7.07
N VAL A 205 4.01 16.03 -6.04
CA VAL A 205 4.60 17.38 -6.13
C VAL A 205 6.09 17.31 -6.50
N ILE A 206 6.85 16.38 -5.90
CA ILE A 206 8.26 16.18 -6.26
C ILE A 206 8.40 15.78 -7.74
N ALA A 207 7.53 14.89 -8.24
CA ALA A 207 7.53 14.48 -9.64
C ALA A 207 7.22 15.65 -10.59
N ILE A 208 6.28 16.53 -10.24
CA ILE A 208 6.03 17.77 -10.99
C ILE A 208 7.29 18.65 -11.03
N LEU A 209 7.89 18.92 -9.87
CA LEU A 209 9.04 19.80 -9.75
C LEU A 209 10.28 19.30 -10.51
N LYS A 210 10.46 17.97 -10.58
CA LYS A 210 11.61 17.36 -11.25
C LYS A 210 11.44 17.24 -12.76
N ASN A 211 10.24 16.86 -13.22
CA ASN A 211 10.05 16.42 -14.60
C ASN A 211 9.36 17.46 -15.48
N TYR A 212 8.65 18.43 -14.89
CA TYR A 212 7.92 19.42 -15.68
C TYR A 212 8.83 20.57 -16.16
N PRO A 213 8.88 20.88 -17.47
CA PRO A 213 9.74 21.92 -18.04
C PRO A 213 9.16 23.33 -17.81
N ILE A 214 9.19 23.80 -16.57
CA ILE A 214 8.62 25.11 -16.17
C ILE A 214 9.24 26.31 -16.92
N LEU A 215 10.46 26.17 -17.44
CA LEU A 215 11.14 27.23 -18.19
C LEU A 215 10.59 27.36 -19.63
N GLU A 216 10.08 26.28 -20.20
CA GLU A 216 9.53 26.26 -21.56
C GLU A 216 8.04 26.58 -21.56
N LEU A 217 7.29 26.01 -20.59
CA LEU A 217 5.83 26.13 -20.47
C LEU A 217 5.44 26.63 -19.07
N PRO A 218 5.75 27.90 -18.72
CA PRO A 218 5.59 28.39 -17.35
C PRO A 218 4.12 28.49 -16.91
N LEU A 219 3.21 28.85 -17.81
CA LEU A 219 1.80 29.03 -17.47
C LEU A 219 1.15 27.69 -17.12
N GLU A 220 1.35 26.68 -17.96
CA GLU A 220 0.83 25.34 -17.78
C GLU A 220 1.41 24.69 -16.51
N GLY A 221 2.70 24.88 -16.22
CA GLY A 221 3.33 24.40 -15.00
C GLY A 221 2.74 25.04 -13.74
N ILE A 222 2.52 26.35 -13.75
CA ILE A 222 1.85 27.06 -12.65
C ILE A 222 0.42 26.54 -12.47
N LEU A 223 -0.33 26.38 -13.56
CA LEU A 223 -1.70 25.86 -13.53
C LEU A 223 -1.75 24.43 -13.00
N LEU A 224 -0.81 23.58 -13.41
CA LEU A 224 -0.70 22.19 -12.96
C LEU A 224 -0.40 22.10 -11.46
N PHE A 225 0.58 22.89 -10.99
CA PHE A 225 0.91 22.96 -9.56
C PHE A 225 -0.28 23.49 -8.75
N PHE A 226 -0.96 24.53 -9.24
CA PHE A 226 -2.16 25.08 -8.59
C PHE A 226 -3.32 24.08 -8.55
N ALA A 227 -3.52 23.31 -9.64
CA ALA A 227 -4.51 22.24 -9.69
C ALA A 227 -4.20 21.15 -8.65
N MET A 228 -2.94 20.72 -8.55
CA MET A 228 -2.50 19.74 -7.55
C MET A 228 -2.70 20.25 -6.12
N ALA A 229 -2.31 21.50 -5.84
CA ALA A 229 -2.53 22.13 -4.54
C ALA A 229 -4.03 22.23 -4.20
N THR A 230 -4.87 22.57 -5.18
CA THR A 230 -6.33 22.66 -4.99
C THR A 230 -6.95 21.28 -4.74
N LEU A 231 -6.50 20.23 -5.43
CA LEU A 231 -6.90 18.84 -5.17
C LEU A 231 -6.54 18.41 -3.74
N PHE A 232 -5.33 18.76 -3.29
CA PHE A 232 -4.89 18.50 -1.93
C PHE A 232 -5.76 19.22 -0.89
N ILE A 233 -6.03 20.52 -1.08
CA ILE A 233 -6.89 21.30 -0.19
C ILE A 233 -8.33 20.77 -0.20
N PHE A 234 -8.85 20.36 -1.36
CA PHE A 234 -10.15 19.73 -1.47
C PHE A 234 -10.20 18.43 -0.67
N TYR A 235 -9.19 17.56 -0.81
CA TYR A 235 -9.07 16.33 -0.03
C TYR A 235 -9.05 16.58 1.49
N ILE A 236 -8.21 17.50 1.97
CA ILE A 236 -8.14 17.85 3.40
C ILE A 236 -9.46 18.44 3.88
N SER A 237 -10.10 19.30 3.09
CA SER A 237 -11.39 19.89 3.45
C SER A 237 -12.47 18.83 3.57
N GLN A 238 -12.55 17.88 2.63
CA GLN A 238 -13.50 16.77 2.68
C GLN A 238 -13.25 15.88 3.90
N THR A 239 -12.01 15.49 4.17
CA THR A 239 -11.68 14.60 5.29
C THR A 239 -11.81 15.29 6.65
N TYR A 240 -11.50 16.58 6.76
CA TYR A 240 -11.57 17.33 8.02
C TYR A 240 -13.00 17.78 8.36
N LEU A 241 -13.76 18.27 7.38
CA LEU A 241 -15.09 18.86 7.62
C LEU A 241 -16.23 17.84 7.55
N THR A 242 -16.09 16.79 6.75
CA THR A 242 -17.21 15.86 6.45
C THR A 242 -17.14 14.57 7.25
N ILE A 243 -15.95 14.18 7.70
CA ILE A 243 -15.77 12.97 8.50
C ILE A 243 -16.02 13.31 9.96
N ASP A 244 -17.15 12.85 10.49
CA ASP A 244 -17.43 12.89 11.93
C ASP A 244 -16.53 11.87 12.64
N HIS A 245 -15.51 12.38 13.31
CA HIS A 245 -14.51 11.58 14.02
C HIS A 245 -15.11 10.86 15.25
N HIS A 246 -16.34 11.20 15.67
CA HIS A 246 -17.01 10.60 16.82
C HIS A 246 -18.09 9.58 16.43
N ARG A 247 -18.32 9.32 15.14
CA ARG A 247 -19.26 8.30 14.66
C ARG A 247 -18.60 6.92 14.54
N LYS A 248 -19.40 5.88 14.79
CA LYS A 248 -19.16 4.52 14.28
C LYS A 248 -19.39 4.52 12.76
N ALA A 249 -18.46 5.09 12.00
CA ALA A 249 -18.47 5.02 10.55
C ALA A 249 -17.76 3.74 10.08
N ASP A 250 -18.13 3.26 8.89
CA ASP A 250 -17.53 2.07 8.30
C ASP A 250 -16.11 2.39 7.83
N ALA A 251 -15.12 2.05 8.67
CA ALA A 251 -13.70 2.23 8.35
C ALA A 251 -13.27 1.48 7.08
N THR A 252 -14.03 0.46 6.68
CA THR A 252 -13.76 -0.33 5.47
C THR A 252 -13.94 0.53 4.22
N VAL A 253 -15.03 1.30 4.14
CA VAL A 253 -15.27 2.23 3.02
C VAL A 253 -14.16 3.28 2.95
N LEU A 254 -13.74 3.80 4.10
CA LEU A 254 -12.64 4.76 4.19
C LEU A 254 -11.34 4.18 3.64
N LEU A 255 -10.95 2.99 4.07
CA LEU A 255 -9.72 2.32 3.63
C LEU A 255 -9.73 2.04 2.11
N TYR A 256 -10.84 1.54 1.57
CA TYR A 256 -10.95 1.28 0.13
C TYR A 256 -11.03 2.54 -0.72
N ALA A 257 -11.67 3.62 -0.23
CA ALA A 257 -11.64 4.91 -0.91
C ALA A 257 -10.21 5.45 -1.02
N HIS A 258 -9.41 5.31 0.05
CA HIS A 258 -8.01 5.75 0.05
C HIS A 258 -7.12 4.91 -0.86
N LEU A 259 -7.42 3.63 -1.04
CA LEU A 259 -6.76 2.80 -2.06
C LEU A 259 -6.96 3.38 -3.47
N VAL A 260 -8.19 3.83 -3.81
CA VAL A 260 -8.47 4.45 -5.12
C VAL A 260 -7.77 5.81 -5.26
N ILE A 261 -7.76 6.62 -4.20
CA ILE A 261 -7.09 7.93 -4.20
C ILE A 261 -5.58 7.76 -4.42
N VAL A 262 -4.93 6.90 -3.65
CA VAL A 262 -3.47 6.65 -3.77
C VAL A 262 -3.14 6.09 -5.15
N LEU A 263 -3.92 5.14 -5.67
CA LEU A 263 -3.73 4.62 -7.03
C LEU A 263 -3.86 5.72 -8.09
N GLY A 264 -4.86 6.60 -7.97
CA GLY A 264 -5.05 7.73 -8.88
C GLY A 264 -3.90 8.73 -8.84
N LEU A 265 -3.38 9.04 -7.65
CA LEU A 265 -2.19 9.88 -7.50
C LEU A 265 -0.95 9.21 -8.12
N ASN A 266 -0.76 7.91 -7.93
CA ASN A 266 0.37 7.19 -8.52
C ASN A 266 0.30 7.17 -10.06
N PHE A 267 -0.89 7.02 -10.65
CA PHE A 267 -1.07 7.20 -12.10
C PHE A 267 -0.68 8.59 -12.58
N PHE A 268 -1.06 9.63 -11.83
CA PHE A 268 -0.67 10.99 -12.15
C PHE A 268 0.85 11.18 -12.03
N THR A 269 1.48 10.65 -10.98
CA THR A 269 2.94 10.68 -10.78
C THR A 269 3.66 10.07 -11.99
N VAL A 270 3.22 8.89 -12.45
CA VAL A 270 3.75 8.26 -13.68
C VAL A 270 3.61 9.19 -14.88
N ALA A 271 2.44 9.81 -15.07
CA ALA A 271 2.20 10.72 -16.19
C ALA A 271 3.17 11.92 -16.17
N MET A 272 3.54 12.38 -14.97
CA MET A 272 4.56 13.43 -14.81
C MET A 272 5.97 12.95 -15.10
N GLU A 273 6.32 11.73 -14.67
CA GLU A 273 7.64 11.13 -14.94
C GLU A 273 7.86 10.80 -16.42
N LEU A 274 6.79 10.44 -17.13
CA LEU A 274 6.80 10.24 -18.57
C LEU A 274 6.75 11.55 -19.38
N PHE A 275 6.45 12.67 -18.73
CA PHE A 275 6.42 13.97 -19.41
C PHE A 275 7.85 14.26 -19.91
N PRO A 276 8.05 14.50 -21.22
CA PRO A 276 9.39 14.70 -21.75
C PRO A 276 10.05 15.89 -21.07
N SER A 277 11.07 15.63 -20.27
CA SER A 277 12.06 16.65 -19.96
C SER A 277 13.12 16.57 -21.05
N HIS A 278 13.27 17.62 -21.85
CA HIS A 278 14.38 17.81 -22.79
C HIS A 278 15.76 17.92 -22.08
N HIS A 279 15.88 17.44 -20.84
CA HIS A 279 17.06 17.56 -19.98
C HIS A 279 17.90 16.29 -19.87
N ASN A 280 17.43 15.13 -20.32
CA ASN A 280 18.20 13.87 -20.19
C ASN A 280 19.19 13.57 -21.33
N ASP A 281 19.29 14.44 -22.34
CA ASP A 281 20.27 14.29 -23.44
C ASP A 281 21.66 14.90 -23.12
N PHE A 282 21.88 15.47 -21.93
CA PHE A 282 23.11 16.19 -21.59
C PHE A 282 24.12 15.46 -20.70
N TRP A 283 23.88 14.20 -20.32
CA TRP A 283 24.90 13.40 -19.64
C TRP A 283 25.40 12.25 -20.54
N PRO A 284 26.62 12.33 -21.13
CA PRO A 284 27.17 11.19 -21.83
C PRO A 284 27.44 10.09 -20.80
N CYS A 285 26.90 8.89 -21.04
CA CYS A 285 27.30 7.69 -20.33
C CYS A 285 28.84 7.54 -20.43
N PRO A 286 29.58 7.38 -19.32
CA PRO A 286 30.95 6.94 -19.41
C PRO A 286 30.99 5.50 -19.93
N CYS A 287 31.75 5.30 -21.00
CA CYS A 287 32.05 4.03 -21.65
C CYS A 287 32.58 2.97 -20.67
#